data_AF-A0A1C4J3V0-F1
#
_entry.id   AF-A0A1C4J3V0-F1
#
_cell.length_a   1.000
_cell.length_b   1.000
_cell.length_c   1.000
_cell.angle_alpha   90.00
_cell.angle_beta   90.00
_cell.angle_gamma   90.00
#
_symmetry.space_group_name_H-M   'P 1'
#
loop_
_entity.id
_entity.type
_entity.pdbx_description
1 polymer ?
#
loop_
_entity_poly.entity_id
_entity_poly.type
_entity_poly.pdbx_seq_one_letter_code
_entity_poly.pdbx_strand_id
1 'polypeptide(L)'
;MSNRKLRLNQVRRQDAPAEVITVTEWDVTPGLHEWITREIQLREQTVRSADKEIGRSWQTRWDARTDSFEVVTESGLVVAGGLSPGVAGHIAGNAPAATLRRCAADRKILAAHPYTTQVINPSYGTRSAGFGCETCHDWDGVPEGRGNCPTILALAEAYGLDDEDNADVEVIRG
;
A
#
# COMPACT_ATOMS: atom_id res chain seq x y z
N MET A 1 4.36 13.24 0.70
CA MET A 1 3.04 13.78 0.28
C MET A 1 2.39 14.36 1.52
N SER A 2 1.57 15.42 1.43
CA SER A 2 0.96 16.01 2.63
C SER A 2 -0.17 15.09 3.14
N ASN A 3 0.06 14.41 4.27
CA ASN A 3 -0.91 13.51 4.89
C ASN A 3 -1.96 14.32 5.66
N ARG A 4 -3.10 14.56 5.01
CA ARG A 4 -4.23 15.25 5.64
C ARG A 4 -5.16 14.22 6.26
N LYS A 5 -5.29 14.23 7.58
CA LYS A 5 -6.28 13.42 8.31
C LYS A 5 -7.45 14.33 8.75
N LEU A 6 -8.67 13.98 8.33
CA LEU A 6 -9.90 14.63 8.80
C LEU A 6 -10.37 13.95 10.08
N ARG A 7 -10.45 14.69 11.19
CA ARG A 7 -11.04 14.20 12.44
C ARG A 7 -12.46 14.73 12.60
N LEU A 8 -13.42 13.83 12.78
CA LEU A 8 -14.78 14.19 13.11
C LEU A 8 -15.12 13.81 14.56
N ASN A 9 -15.49 14.81 15.35
CA ASN A 9 -16.05 14.61 16.68
C ASN A 9 -17.57 14.39 16.54
N GLN A 10 -18.09 13.31 17.11
CA GLN A 10 -19.54 13.15 17.26
C GLN A 10 -20.07 14.23 18.21
N VAL A 11 -20.82 15.20 17.69
CA VAL A 11 -21.45 16.25 18.49
C VAL A 11 -22.60 15.62 19.29
N ARG A 12 -22.52 15.76 20.62
CA ARG A 12 -23.54 15.31 21.58
C ARG A 12 -24.94 15.77 21.17
N ARG A 13 -25.95 14.90 21.25
CA ARG A 13 -27.31 15.37 21.58
C ARG A 13 -27.28 15.84 23.04
N GLN A 14 -27.81 17.04 23.32
CA GLN A 14 -28.06 17.49 24.69
C GLN A 14 -28.84 16.36 25.39
N ASP A 15 -28.34 15.91 26.55
CA ASP A 15 -28.91 14.88 27.44
C ASP A 15 -28.41 13.42 27.34
N ALA A 16 -27.37 13.09 26.58
CA ALA A 16 -26.77 11.74 26.60
C ALA A 16 -25.66 11.57 27.69
N PRO A 17 -25.59 10.43 28.41
CA PRO A 17 -24.56 10.15 29.43
C PRO A 17 -23.14 10.23 28.85
N ALA A 18 -22.14 10.41 29.72
CA ALA A 18 -20.74 10.60 29.32
C ALA A 18 -20.15 9.30 28.74
N GLU A 19 -20.40 9.05 27.46
CA GLU A 19 -19.86 7.91 26.73
C GLU A 19 -18.74 8.34 25.78
N VAL A 20 -17.81 7.40 25.54
CA VAL A 20 -16.57 7.54 24.78
C VAL A 20 -16.79 8.30 23.47
N ILE A 21 -16.10 9.43 23.30
CA ILE A 21 -16.09 10.16 22.02
C ILE A 21 -15.40 9.24 21.00
N THR A 22 -16.19 8.61 20.13
CA THR A 22 -15.63 7.87 19.00
C THR A 22 -15.21 8.90 17.96
N VAL A 23 -13.93 9.25 17.95
CA VAL A 23 -13.34 10.10 16.90
C VAL A 23 -13.14 9.21 15.68
N THR A 24 -13.81 9.55 14.57
CA THR A 24 -13.51 8.89 13.29
C THR A 24 -12.47 9.72 12.56
N GLU A 25 -11.35 9.09 12.18
CA GLU A 25 -10.31 9.70 11.37
C GLU A 25 -10.40 9.17 9.93
N TRP A 26 -10.40 10.08 8.95
CA TRP A 26 -10.31 9.73 7.54
C TRP A 26 -9.00 10.24 6.97
N ASP A 27 -8.28 9.36 6.28
CA ASP A 27 -7.13 9.78 5.49
C ASP A 27 -7.65 10.37 4.17
N VAL A 28 -7.49 11.68 4.03
CA VAL A 28 -7.95 12.44 2.86
C VAL A 28 -6.79 12.86 1.97
N THR A 29 -5.64 12.19 2.08
CA THR A 29 -4.43 12.46 1.27
C THR A 29 -4.77 12.32 -0.21
N PRO A 30 -4.90 13.44 -0.95
CA PRO A 30 -5.19 13.38 -2.37
C PRO A 30 -3.96 12.85 -3.10
N GLY A 31 -4.15 12.10 -4.18
CA GLY A 31 -3.04 11.64 -4.99
C GLY A 31 -2.41 10.30 -4.56
N LEU A 32 -2.96 9.63 -3.54
CA LEU A 32 -2.37 8.37 -3.03
C LEU A 32 -2.40 7.25 -4.08
N HIS A 33 -3.49 7.14 -4.86
CA HIS A 33 -3.59 6.20 -5.98
C HIS A 33 -2.51 6.44 -7.03
N GLU A 34 -2.29 7.71 -7.39
CA GLU A 34 -1.29 8.14 -8.36
C GLU A 34 0.13 7.87 -7.85
N TRP A 35 0.36 8.07 -6.54
CA TRP A 35 1.62 7.74 -5.90
C TRP A 35 1.93 6.26 -5.97
N ILE A 36 1.04 5.40 -5.47
CA ILE A 36 1.22 3.94 -5.48
C ILE A 36 1.42 3.46 -6.93
N THR A 37 0.66 4.02 -7.88
CA THR A 37 0.81 3.72 -9.31
C THR A 37 2.22 4.02 -9.79
N ARG A 38 2.80 5.17 -9.39
CA ARG A 38 4.18 5.53 -9.73
C ARG A 38 5.19 4.58 -9.10
N GLU A 39 5.03 4.23 -7.82
CA GLU A 39 5.93 3.31 -7.12
C GLU A 39 5.91 1.90 -7.74
N ILE A 40 4.73 1.40 -8.13
CA ILE A 40 4.59 0.17 -8.92
C ILE A 40 5.39 0.29 -10.23
N GLN A 41 5.23 1.38 -10.99
CA GLN A 41 5.91 1.58 -12.26
C GLN A 41 7.43 1.60 -12.12
N LEU A 42 7.95 2.32 -11.11
CA LEU A 42 9.39 2.37 -10.82
C LEU A 42 9.93 0.97 -10.51
N ARG A 43 9.25 0.22 -9.63
CA ARG A 43 9.66 -1.13 -9.27
C ARG A 43 9.59 -2.09 -10.45
N GLU A 44 8.55 -2.02 -11.27
CA GLU A 44 8.45 -2.80 -12.52
C GLU A 44 9.58 -2.49 -13.49
N GLN A 45 9.93 -1.21 -13.67
CA GLN A 45 11.00 -0.78 -14.57
C GLN A 45 12.35 -1.33 -14.11
N THR A 46 12.70 -1.15 -12.83
CA THR A 46 13.94 -1.69 -12.25
C THR A 46 14.04 -3.20 -12.45
N VAL A 47 12.94 -3.92 -12.20
CA VAL A 47 12.93 -5.38 -12.30
C VAL A 47 12.99 -5.87 -13.74
N ARG A 48 12.36 -5.18 -14.70
CA ARG A 48 12.46 -5.52 -16.13
C ARG A 48 13.87 -5.33 -16.67
N SER A 49 14.61 -4.34 -16.18
CA SER A 49 16.02 -4.18 -16.51
C SER A 49 16.84 -5.38 -16.01
N ALA A 50 16.65 -5.78 -14.75
CA ALA A 50 17.33 -6.94 -14.18
C ALA A 50 16.95 -8.26 -14.90
N ASP A 51 15.67 -8.45 -15.23
CA ASP A 51 15.16 -9.60 -16.00
C ASP A 51 15.91 -9.74 -17.34
N LYS A 52 16.10 -8.63 -18.05
CA LYS A 52 16.81 -8.62 -19.34
C LYS A 52 18.29 -8.96 -19.22
N GLU A 53 18.96 -8.55 -18.14
CA GLU A 53 20.41 -8.69 -17.98
C GLU A 53 20.81 -10.05 -17.38
N ILE A 54 20.12 -10.48 -16.32
CA ILE A 54 20.51 -11.65 -15.52
C ILE A 54 19.40 -12.70 -15.41
N GLY A 55 18.34 -12.59 -16.21
CA GLY A 55 17.29 -13.60 -16.32
C GLY A 55 16.24 -13.53 -15.21
N ARG A 56 15.11 -14.21 -15.49
CA ARG A 56 13.86 -13.99 -14.76
C ARG A 56 13.71 -14.79 -13.47
N SER A 57 14.40 -15.92 -13.38
CA SER A 57 14.25 -16.92 -12.32
C SER A 57 15.57 -17.09 -11.59
N TRP A 58 15.56 -16.94 -10.28
CA TRP A 58 16.72 -17.17 -9.43
C TRP A 58 16.45 -18.29 -8.44
N GLN A 59 17.48 -19.08 -8.14
CA GLN A 59 17.41 -20.25 -7.26
C GLN A 59 18.61 -20.27 -6.33
N THR A 60 18.46 -20.91 -5.17
CA THR A 60 19.57 -21.10 -4.23
C THR A 60 20.36 -22.35 -4.61
N ARG A 61 21.69 -22.26 -4.60
CA ARG A 61 22.62 -23.39 -4.78
C ARG A 61 23.60 -23.40 -3.61
N TRP A 62 23.92 -24.58 -3.08
CA TRP A 62 25.00 -24.71 -2.10
C TRP A 62 26.34 -24.93 -2.83
N ASP A 63 27.36 -24.17 -2.43
CA ASP A 63 28.74 -24.34 -2.88
C ASP A 63 29.58 -24.98 -1.77
N ALA A 64 29.91 -26.25 -1.97
CA ALA A 64 30.72 -27.02 -1.04
C ALA A 64 32.17 -26.52 -0.91
N ARG A 65 32.69 -25.74 -1.87
CA ARG A 65 34.08 -25.24 -1.82
C ARG A 65 34.22 -24.10 -0.83
N THR A 66 33.20 -23.26 -0.76
CA THR A 66 33.16 -22.09 0.13
C THR A 66 32.28 -22.32 1.36
N ASP A 67 31.66 -23.50 1.45
CA ASP A 67 30.67 -23.87 2.47
C ASP A 67 29.59 -22.79 2.66
N SER A 68 29.06 -22.30 1.54
CA SER A 68 28.13 -21.17 1.53
C SER A 68 27.03 -21.34 0.48
N PHE A 69 25.98 -20.52 0.54
CA PHE A 69 24.94 -20.48 -0.48
C PHE A 69 25.22 -19.41 -1.52
N GLU A 70 24.84 -19.74 -2.75
CA GLU A 70 24.79 -18.85 -3.90
C GLU A 70 23.34 -18.68 -4.37
N VAL A 71 23.05 -17.53 -4.97
CA VAL A 71 21.87 -17.31 -5.77
C VAL A 71 22.28 -17.36 -7.23
N VAL A 72 21.67 -18.25 -7.98
CA VAL A 72 21.99 -18.49 -9.38
C VAL A 72 20.79 -18.30 -10.27
N THR A 73 21.04 -17.87 -11.50
CA THR A 73 20.04 -17.74 -12.56
C THR A 73 19.69 -19.12 -13.15
N GLU A 74 18.66 -19.18 -13.99
CA GLU A 74 18.32 -20.36 -14.78
C GLU A 74 19.42 -20.83 -15.75
N SER A 75 20.32 -19.93 -16.16
CA SER A 75 21.50 -20.26 -16.98
C SER A 75 22.72 -20.67 -16.14
N GLY A 76 22.61 -20.65 -14.81
CA GLY A 76 23.69 -21.00 -13.88
C GLY A 76 24.65 -19.85 -13.55
N LEU A 77 24.37 -18.62 -13.99
CA LEU A 77 25.13 -17.42 -13.62
C LEU A 77 24.95 -17.14 -12.12
N VAL A 78 26.03 -16.82 -11.41
CA VAL A 78 25.96 -16.44 -9.99
C VAL A 78 25.56 -14.97 -9.87
N VAL A 79 24.42 -14.71 -9.25
CA VAL A 79 23.91 -13.37 -8.94
C VAL A 79 24.51 -12.85 -7.64
N ALA A 80 24.65 -13.73 -6.64
CA ALA A 80 25.27 -13.44 -5.34
C ALA A 80 25.83 -14.74 -4.74
N GLY A 81 26.90 -14.65 -3.95
CA GLY A 81 27.55 -15.81 -3.30
C GLY A 81 28.05 -15.48 -1.89
N GLY A 82 28.54 -16.48 -1.17
CA GLY A 82 29.00 -16.31 0.22
C GLY A 82 27.86 -16.05 1.22
N LEU A 83 26.65 -16.54 0.92
CA LEU A 83 25.45 -16.19 1.67
C LEU A 83 25.10 -17.25 2.72
N SER A 84 24.46 -16.81 3.80
CA SER A 84 23.73 -17.72 4.67
C SER A 84 22.45 -18.22 3.96
N PRO A 85 21.88 -19.37 4.37
CA PRO A 85 20.70 -19.94 3.73
C PRO A 85 19.51 -18.95 3.70
N GLY A 86 19.31 -18.20 4.79
CA GLY A 86 18.22 -17.22 4.90
C GLY A 86 18.37 -16.05 3.94
N VAL A 87 19.59 -15.53 3.77
CA VAL A 87 19.86 -14.42 2.84
C VAL A 87 19.71 -14.88 1.39
N ALA A 88 20.24 -16.06 1.05
CA ALA A 88 20.09 -16.63 -0.28
C ALA A 88 18.61 -16.87 -0.64
N GLY A 89 17.84 -17.43 0.31
CA GLY A 89 16.39 -17.63 0.15
C GLY A 89 15.63 -16.33 -0.03
N HIS A 90 15.96 -15.28 0.73
CA HIS A 90 15.33 -13.96 0.61
C HIS A 90 15.58 -13.34 -0.78
N ILE A 91 16.82 -13.38 -1.27
CA ILE A 91 17.17 -12.83 -2.60
C ILE A 91 16.48 -13.64 -3.70
N ALA A 92 16.57 -14.98 -3.66
CA ALA A 92 15.92 -15.84 -4.66
C ALA A 92 14.38 -15.67 -4.67
N GLY A 93 13.76 -15.49 -3.49
CA GLY A 93 12.33 -15.23 -3.36
C GLY A 93 11.86 -13.90 -3.98
N ASN A 94 12.78 -12.95 -4.20
CA ASN A 94 12.52 -11.67 -4.86
C ASN A 94 13.09 -11.61 -6.29
N ALA A 95 13.31 -12.78 -6.93
CA ALA A 95 13.69 -12.86 -8.33
C ALA A 95 12.75 -12.05 -9.24
N PRO A 96 13.22 -11.60 -10.42
CA PRO A 96 12.46 -10.68 -11.27
C PRO A 96 11.04 -11.13 -11.59
N ALA A 97 10.84 -12.42 -11.91
CA ALA A 97 9.52 -12.96 -12.17
C ALA A 97 8.58 -12.89 -10.95
N ALA A 98 9.09 -13.08 -9.73
CA ALA A 98 8.29 -12.98 -8.51
C ALA A 98 7.87 -11.53 -8.23
N THR A 99 8.80 -10.59 -8.37
CA THR A 99 8.52 -9.17 -8.14
C THR A 99 7.56 -8.60 -9.19
N LEU A 100 7.68 -9.00 -10.46
CA LEU A 100 6.70 -8.61 -11.50
C LEU A 100 5.30 -9.17 -11.24
N ARG A 101 5.18 -10.40 -10.71
CA ARG A 101 3.89 -10.96 -10.30
C ARG A 101 3.25 -10.17 -9.16
N ARG A 102 4.05 -9.70 -8.19
CA ARG A 102 3.58 -8.83 -7.10
C ARG A 102 3.07 -7.50 -7.65
N CYS A 103 3.86 -6.80 -8.46
CA CYS A 103 3.44 -5.54 -9.10
C CYS A 103 2.13 -5.70 -9.89
N ALA A 104 1.97 -6.82 -10.61
CA ALA A 104 0.73 -7.11 -11.33
C ALA A 104 -0.46 -7.37 -10.40
N ALA A 105 -0.25 -7.98 -9.22
CA ALA A 105 -1.28 -8.13 -8.20
C ALA A 105 -1.65 -6.77 -7.57
N ASP A 106 -0.66 -5.94 -7.27
CA ASP A 106 -0.85 -4.60 -6.69
C ASP A 106 -1.66 -3.69 -7.63
N ARG A 107 -1.40 -3.76 -8.95
CA ARG A 107 -2.25 -3.09 -9.96
C ARG A 107 -3.69 -3.56 -9.95
N LYS A 108 -3.94 -4.86 -9.73
CA LYS A 108 -5.31 -5.40 -9.65
C LYS A 108 -6.00 -4.91 -8.38
N ILE A 109 -5.27 -4.79 -7.27
CA ILE A 109 -5.79 -4.19 -6.04
C ILE A 109 -6.19 -2.74 -6.30
N LEU A 110 -5.31 -1.90 -6.86
CA LEU A 110 -5.66 -0.51 -7.19
C LEU A 110 -6.89 -0.42 -8.11
N ALA A 111 -6.96 -1.25 -9.15
CA ALA A 111 -8.07 -1.27 -10.08
C ALA A 111 -9.40 -1.73 -9.42
N ALA A 112 -9.33 -2.58 -8.41
CA ALA A 112 -10.49 -3.05 -7.65
C ALA A 112 -10.95 -2.07 -6.56
N HIS A 113 -10.21 -0.98 -6.35
CA HIS A 113 -10.51 0.02 -5.33
C HIS A 113 -10.58 1.44 -5.93
N PRO A 114 -11.34 1.68 -7.01
CA PRO A 114 -11.38 2.99 -7.66
C PRO A 114 -11.91 4.08 -6.73
N TYR A 115 -11.43 5.29 -6.93
CA TYR A 115 -11.93 6.48 -6.23
C TYR A 115 -13.00 7.19 -7.02
N THR A 116 -14.00 7.69 -6.29
CA THR A 116 -15.01 8.60 -6.82
C THR A 116 -15.12 9.84 -5.95
N THR A 117 -15.47 10.95 -6.59
CA THR A 117 -15.90 12.19 -5.91
C THR A 117 -17.42 12.29 -5.81
N GLN A 118 -18.16 11.37 -6.43
CA GLN A 118 -19.61 11.26 -6.28
C GLN A 118 -19.93 10.51 -5.00
N VAL A 119 -19.82 11.24 -3.88
CA VAL A 119 -19.97 10.67 -2.55
C VAL A 119 -21.04 11.36 -1.73
N ILE A 120 -21.70 10.59 -0.88
CA ILE A 120 -22.57 11.13 0.16
C ILE A 120 -21.81 11.37 1.45
N ASN A 121 -22.38 12.20 2.32
CA ASN A 121 -21.89 12.32 3.68
C ASN A 121 -22.09 11.00 4.41
N PRO A 122 -21.08 10.49 5.13
CA PRO A 122 -21.23 9.30 5.93
C PRO A 122 -22.38 9.44 6.93
N SER A 123 -23.15 8.38 7.15
CA SER A 123 -24.41 8.37 7.92
C SER A 123 -24.32 8.98 9.34
N TYR A 124 -23.12 9.08 9.91
CA TYR A 124 -22.85 9.63 11.24
C TYR A 124 -21.99 10.90 11.24
N GLY A 125 -21.78 11.54 10.08
CA GLY A 125 -20.85 12.65 9.93
C GLY A 125 -21.46 13.94 9.37
N THR A 126 -21.08 15.09 9.93
CA THR A 126 -21.43 16.41 9.40
C THR A 126 -20.54 16.86 8.24
N ARG A 127 -19.46 16.13 7.96
CA ARG A 127 -18.50 16.38 6.88
C ARG A 127 -18.13 15.09 6.16
N SER A 128 -17.55 15.23 4.98
CA SER A 128 -17.07 14.16 4.09
C SER A 128 -15.66 14.51 3.61
N ALA A 129 -14.85 13.49 3.29
CA ALA A 129 -13.56 13.61 2.62
C ALA A 129 -13.66 14.20 1.21
N GLY A 130 -14.86 14.31 0.64
CA GLY A 130 -15.08 14.75 -0.75
C GLY A 130 -14.72 13.69 -1.80
N PHE A 131 -14.19 12.54 -1.37
CA PHE A 131 -13.97 11.35 -2.18
C PHE A 131 -14.07 10.08 -1.33
N GLY A 132 -14.21 8.94 -2.00
CA GLY A 132 -14.24 7.63 -1.36
C GLY A 132 -13.92 6.50 -2.33
N CYS A 133 -13.52 5.36 -1.79
CA CYS A 133 -13.40 4.12 -2.54
C CYS A 133 -14.79 3.59 -2.89
N GLU A 134 -15.09 3.44 -4.19
CA GLU A 134 -16.39 2.95 -4.65
C GLU A 134 -16.71 1.54 -4.15
N THR A 135 -15.69 0.72 -3.87
CA THR A 135 -15.87 -0.66 -3.45
C THR A 135 -15.97 -0.82 -1.93
N CYS A 136 -15.14 -0.09 -1.18
CA CYS A 136 -15.08 -0.25 0.27
C CYS A 136 -16.06 0.64 1.03
N HIS A 137 -16.46 1.76 0.42
CA HIS A 137 -17.34 2.73 1.06
C HIS A 137 -18.74 2.70 0.44
N ASP A 138 -19.08 1.70 -0.36
CA ASP A 138 -20.43 1.54 -0.91
C ASP A 138 -21.45 1.31 0.22
N TRP A 139 -22.40 2.23 0.32
CA TRP A 139 -23.53 2.13 1.21
C TRP A 139 -24.82 2.17 0.39
N ASP A 140 -25.40 0.99 0.18
CA ASP A 140 -26.67 0.81 -0.56
C ASP A 140 -26.61 1.36 -2.01
N GLY A 141 -25.47 1.14 -2.69
CA GLY A 141 -25.24 1.56 -4.06
C GLY A 141 -24.72 2.99 -4.21
N VAL A 142 -24.42 3.68 -3.10
CA VAL A 142 -23.87 5.03 -3.09
C VAL A 142 -22.61 5.09 -2.20
N PRO A 143 -21.44 5.41 -2.76
CA PRO A 143 -20.21 5.53 -1.97
C PRO A 143 -20.25 6.66 -0.93
N GLU A 144 -19.84 6.37 0.29
CA GLU A 144 -19.61 7.36 1.34
C GLU A 144 -18.23 8.00 1.20
N GLY A 145 -18.16 9.32 1.43
CA GLY A 145 -16.91 10.08 1.27
C GLY A 145 -15.99 9.94 2.47
N ARG A 146 -15.39 8.76 2.65
CA ARG A 146 -14.49 8.43 3.77
C ARG A 146 -12.99 8.49 3.41
N GLY A 147 -12.66 8.95 2.20
CA GLY A 147 -11.27 9.09 1.74
C GLY A 147 -10.64 7.77 1.30
N ASN A 148 -9.37 7.58 1.66
CA ASN A 148 -8.58 6.38 1.34
C ASN A 148 -9.08 5.17 2.16
N CYS A 149 -9.36 4.04 1.52
CA CYS A 149 -9.82 2.84 2.23
C CYS A 149 -8.64 2.03 2.83
N PRO A 150 -8.88 1.16 3.84
CA PRO A 150 -7.81 0.43 4.53
C PRO A 150 -6.91 -0.39 3.62
N THR A 151 -7.46 -0.98 2.54
CA THR A 151 -6.68 -1.74 1.57
C THR A 151 -5.65 -0.87 0.84
N ILE A 152 -6.02 0.34 0.44
CA ILE A 152 -5.10 1.26 -0.24
C ILE A 152 -4.04 1.80 0.73
N LEU A 153 -4.41 2.06 1.99
CA LEU A 153 -3.45 2.46 3.01
C LEU A 153 -2.41 1.36 3.28
N ALA A 154 -2.85 0.11 3.42
CA ALA A 154 -1.94 -1.03 3.58
C ALA A 154 -1.05 -1.24 2.34
N LEU A 155 -1.59 -1.01 1.14
CA LEU A 155 -0.79 -1.07 -0.08
C LEU A 155 0.26 0.05 -0.11
N ALA A 156 -0.08 1.26 0.34
CA ALA A 156 0.86 2.35 0.44
C ALA A 156 2.00 2.05 1.42
N GLU A 157 1.67 1.47 2.58
CA GLU A 157 2.64 1.00 3.57
C GLU A 157 3.61 -0.03 2.97
N ALA A 158 3.12 -0.97 2.15
CA ALA A 158 3.95 -1.95 1.45
C ALA A 158 4.96 -1.32 0.46
N TYR A 159 4.71 -0.07 0.04
CA TYR A 159 5.63 0.74 -0.76
C TYR A 159 6.49 1.70 0.06
N GLY A 160 6.40 1.66 1.39
CA GLY A 160 7.22 2.44 2.30
C GLY A 160 6.63 3.80 2.65
N LEU A 161 5.32 3.99 2.53
CA LEU A 161 4.66 5.11 3.18
C LEU A 161 4.68 4.85 4.70
N ASP A 162 5.53 5.57 5.42
CA ASP A 162 5.73 5.44 6.86
C ASP A 162 4.97 6.49 7.67
N ASP A 163 4.67 6.07 8.90
CA ASP A 163 3.95 6.82 9.92
C ASP A 163 4.82 7.89 10.61
N GLU A 164 6.01 8.27 10.13
CA GLU A 164 6.86 9.27 10.83
C GLU A 164 6.66 10.72 10.34
N ASP A 165 6.02 10.94 9.19
CA ASP A 165 5.59 12.27 8.69
C ASP A 165 4.25 12.76 9.33
N ASN A 166 3.91 12.26 10.52
CA ASN A 166 2.53 12.09 11.04
C ASN A 166 1.90 13.26 11.86
N ALA A 167 2.14 14.54 11.52
CA ALA A 167 1.62 15.62 12.37
C ALA A 167 1.02 16.83 11.63
N ASP A 168 0.09 16.62 10.71
CA ASP A 168 -0.85 17.69 10.28
C ASP A 168 -2.30 17.19 10.36
N VAL A 169 -2.89 17.32 11.55
CA VAL A 169 -4.29 16.97 11.81
C VAL A 169 -5.15 18.24 11.80
N GLU A 170 -6.11 18.33 10.88
CA GLU A 170 -7.10 19.41 10.88
C GLU A 170 -8.28 19.02 11.79
N VAL A 171 -8.34 19.62 12.97
CA VAL A 171 -9.49 19.47 13.89
C VAL A 171 -10.48 20.58 13.60
N ILE A 172 -11.61 20.25 12.97
CA ILE A 172 -12.68 21.21 12.77
C ILE A 172 -13.61 21.17 13.98
N ARG A 173 -13.64 22.27 14.73
CA ARG A 173 -14.66 22.52 15.76
C ARG A 173 -15.92 23.05 15.07
N GLY A 174 -17.03 22.35 15.27
CA GLY A 174 -18.37 22.81 14.90
C GLY A 174 -18.89 23.85 15.89
#